data_AF-A0A523DKR0-F1
#
_entry.id   AF-A0A523DKR0-F1
#
_cell.length_a   1.000
_cell.length_b   1.000
_cell.length_c   1.000
_cell.angle_alpha   90.00
_cell.angle_beta   90.00
_cell.angle_gamma   90.00
#
_symmetry.space_group_name_H-M   'P 1'
#
loop_
_entity.id
_entity.type
_entity.pdbx_description
1 polymer ?
#
loop_
_entity_poly.entity_id
_entity_poly.type
_entity_poly.pdbx_seq_one_letter_code
_entity_poly.pdbx_strand_id
1 'polypeptide(L)'
;MTIARAVQPRMGPTAALVLLGVVALAVPLQAQPSADEDSLRAAVEADYRVTPISEGVGLLPRETDRGFALIELRGGTVVIDGEPVSGQELVARLGGGADLILRLTYLDPATQRSLFGLTSLAPVEIVETAEPITPVAPVTPVTPVTPTRDRRIVRRNIVAFGGREHVTVDERVRGDVVVIGGSLLVDGEVMGNITVIGGSAEFGPEAIAHRDVTIVGGRLRRDPGARFISGVTEVRLDMIDLDFIDFGGLPRIRLPRPSMQFFRSLDLVGTLIRFAFFGLLGSVVLLVAAQSAERVARRVALEPVKAGVVGFLAQLLFVPLLVTGIILLVVTIIGIPLLVLVPVVLVGVLVVMVLGFTGVAQGVGQRLGGRVGQGHRSAFVLFWLGLATVMTPTSFGEVLGLIPGPVGFFAVMLGIIGFVVEYVAWTTGLGAVILNRFGGEPAAVAGAPPPPIPEPPAGTPPPPPDLPLTEPPPSASDGRV
;
A
#
# COMPACT_ATOMS: atom_id res chain seq x y z
N MET A 1 -28.64 -20.02 55.96
CA MET A 1 -27.36 -19.42 56.44
C MET A 1 -26.23 -20.18 55.77
N THR A 2 -25.15 -19.62 55.20
CA THR A 2 -24.68 -18.25 54.99
C THR A 2 -23.39 -18.39 54.14
N ILE A 3 -23.38 -17.76 52.96
CA ILE A 3 -22.26 -17.01 52.34
C ILE A 3 -20.89 -17.69 52.21
N ALA A 4 -20.47 -17.90 50.95
CA ALA A 4 -19.14 -17.50 50.49
C ALA A 4 -19.18 -17.18 48.99
N ARG A 5 -19.43 -15.90 48.71
CA ARG A 5 -19.36 -15.23 47.41
C ARG A 5 -17.97 -14.59 47.29
N ALA A 6 -17.54 -14.34 46.05
CA ALA A 6 -16.38 -13.52 45.63
C ALA A 6 -15.08 -14.34 45.42
N VAL A 7 -14.30 -14.17 44.35
CA VAL A 7 -14.14 -13.04 43.41
C VAL A 7 -13.86 -13.62 42.02
N GLN A 8 -14.73 -13.35 41.05
CA GLN A 8 -14.47 -13.56 39.63
C GLN A 8 -14.26 -12.17 39.04
N PRO A 9 -13.13 -11.88 38.36
CA PRO A 9 -12.89 -10.53 37.85
C PRO A 9 -13.93 -10.22 36.76
N ARG A 10 -14.83 -9.29 37.08
CA ARG A 10 -15.69 -8.62 36.09
C ARG A 10 -14.78 -7.89 35.11
N MET A 11 -14.48 -8.50 33.98
CA MET A 11 -13.98 -7.79 32.82
C MET A 11 -15.13 -6.93 32.28
N GLY A 12 -15.12 -5.66 32.70
CA GLY A 12 -16.01 -4.62 32.19
C GLY A 12 -15.72 -4.27 30.72
N PRO A 13 -16.50 -3.32 30.15
CA PRO A 13 -16.50 -2.99 28.73
C PRO A 13 -15.27 -2.17 28.27
N THR A 14 -14.09 -2.44 28.84
CA THR A 14 -12.83 -1.75 28.49
C THR A 14 -12.20 -2.29 27.21
N ALA A 15 -12.56 -3.50 26.76
CA ALA A 15 -12.05 -4.06 25.50
C ALA A 15 -12.59 -3.35 24.25
N ALA A 16 -13.72 -2.64 24.33
CA ALA A 16 -14.29 -1.89 23.21
C ALA A 16 -13.68 -0.48 23.05
N LEU A 17 -13.04 0.06 24.09
CA LEU A 17 -12.39 1.37 24.07
C LEU A 17 -10.93 1.32 23.58
N VAL A 18 -10.30 0.15 23.58
CA VAL A 18 -8.96 -0.04 23.01
C VAL A 18 -8.99 0.00 21.47
N LEU A 19 -10.13 -0.31 20.84
CA LEU A 19 -10.24 -0.35 19.38
C LEU A 19 -10.39 1.03 18.71
N LEU A 20 -10.87 2.04 19.44
CA LEU A 20 -10.93 3.42 18.93
C LEU A 20 -9.61 4.19 19.15
N GLY A 21 -8.76 3.71 20.07
CA GLY A 21 -7.45 4.32 20.37
C GLY A 21 -6.35 3.98 19.36
N VAL A 22 -6.45 2.85 18.65
CA VAL A 22 -5.40 2.42 17.71
C VAL A 22 -5.53 3.09 16.33
N VAL A 23 -6.71 3.60 15.96
CA VAL A 23 -6.92 4.32 14.70
C VAL A 23 -6.33 5.75 14.73
N ALA A 24 -6.09 6.32 15.92
CA ALA A 24 -5.50 7.65 16.09
C ALA A 24 -3.96 7.67 16.16
N LEU A 25 -3.29 6.51 16.15
CA LEU A 25 -1.84 6.40 16.39
C LEU A 25 -1.01 6.11 15.13
N ALA A 26 -1.63 6.08 13.95
CA ALA A 26 -0.94 5.99 12.67
C ALA A 26 -0.88 7.37 11.99
N VAL A 27 -0.51 8.41 12.74
CA VAL A 27 0.21 9.53 12.12
C VAL A 27 1.59 8.96 11.80
N PRO A 28 2.09 9.02 10.56
CA PRO A 28 3.47 8.64 10.31
C PRO A 28 4.33 9.54 11.21
N LEU A 29 5.07 8.96 12.16
CA LEU A 29 6.23 9.62 12.74
C LEU A 29 7.25 9.77 11.60
N GLN A 30 7.01 10.72 10.70
CA GLN A 30 8.11 11.54 10.25
C GLN A 30 8.65 12.16 11.54
N ALA A 31 9.89 11.84 11.90
CA ALA A 31 10.61 12.63 12.87
C ALA A 31 10.62 14.05 12.31
N GLN A 32 9.62 14.85 12.69
CA GLN A 32 9.67 16.27 12.45
C GLN A 32 10.91 16.72 13.20
N PRO A 33 11.85 17.42 12.53
CA PRO A 33 13.02 17.95 13.23
C PRO A 33 12.50 18.69 14.45
N SER A 34 13.04 18.38 15.61
CA SER A 34 12.63 19.04 16.84
C SER A 34 12.81 20.56 16.65
N ALA A 35 11.99 21.40 17.28
CA ALA A 35 12.13 22.86 17.14
C ALA A 35 13.55 23.36 17.48
N ASP A 36 14.28 22.58 18.27
CA ASP A 36 15.70 22.77 18.60
C ASP A 36 16.62 22.50 17.40
N GLU A 37 16.40 21.43 16.63
CA GLU A 37 17.15 21.08 15.41
C GLU A 37 16.96 22.12 14.29
N ASP A 38 15.75 22.65 14.09
CA ASP A 38 15.51 23.69 13.10
C ASP A 38 16.26 24.99 13.44
N SER A 39 16.32 25.33 14.73
CA SER A 39 17.07 26.48 15.22
C SER A 39 18.58 26.27 15.08
N LEU A 40 19.06 25.05 15.32
CA LEU A 40 20.47 24.65 15.14
C LEU A 40 20.87 24.72 13.66
N ARG A 41 20.04 24.21 12.75
CA ARG A 41 20.25 24.31 11.30
C ARG A 41 20.41 25.76 10.88
N ALA A 42 19.45 26.61 11.26
CA ALA A 42 19.45 28.02 10.87
C ALA A 42 20.68 28.77 11.41
N ALA A 43 21.09 28.48 12.65
CA ALA A 43 22.30 29.07 13.26
C ALA A 43 23.60 28.65 12.55
N VAL A 44 23.68 27.38 12.11
CA VAL A 44 24.86 26.87 11.40
C VAL A 44 24.92 27.41 9.97
N GLU A 45 23.80 27.45 9.24
CA GLU A 45 23.75 27.95 7.86
C GLU A 45 23.98 29.45 7.72
N ALA A 46 23.75 30.21 8.80
CA ALA A 46 24.03 31.64 8.87
C ALA A 46 25.53 31.93 8.73
N ASP A 47 26.37 31.16 9.42
CA ASP A 47 27.81 31.38 9.51
C ASP A 47 28.62 30.49 8.55
N TYR A 48 28.07 29.33 8.18
CA TYR A 48 28.77 28.29 7.43
C TYR A 48 27.99 27.84 6.20
N ARG A 49 28.72 27.46 5.15
CA ARG A 49 28.20 26.76 3.98
C ARG A 49 28.46 25.27 4.14
N VAL A 50 27.38 24.50 4.15
CA VAL A 50 27.38 23.05 4.39
C VAL A 50 27.65 22.27 3.10
N THR A 51 28.58 21.32 3.14
CA THR A 51 28.96 20.45 2.01
C THR A 51 28.93 18.98 2.44
N PRO A 52 28.43 18.05 1.60
CA PRO A 52 28.43 16.63 1.94
C PRO A 52 29.84 16.03 1.87
N ILE A 53 30.19 15.23 2.88
CA ILE A 53 31.41 14.40 2.88
C ILE A 53 31.07 12.93 3.22
N SER A 54 31.93 12.00 2.80
CA SER A 54 31.66 10.55 2.87
C SER A 54 31.33 10.04 4.27
N GLU A 55 31.83 10.67 5.33
CA GLU A 55 31.59 10.29 6.73
C GLU A 55 31.06 11.42 7.66
N GLY A 56 30.40 12.42 7.08
CA GLY A 56 29.61 13.40 7.84
C GLY A 56 29.35 14.67 7.04
N VAL A 57 29.66 15.82 7.63
CA VAL A 57 29.37 17.15 7.05
C VAL A 57 30.60 18.05 7.08
N GLY A 58 30.87 18.73 5.96
CA GLY A 58 31.88 19.80 5.86
C GLY A 58 31.24 21.18 6.02
N LEU A 59 31.86 22.06 6.79
CA LEU A 59 31.43 23.42 7.06
C LEU A 59 32.51 24.39 6.55
N LEU A 60 32.18 25.17 5.53
CA LEU A 60 33.04 26.24 5.02
C LEU A 60 32.58 27.58 5.62
N PRO A 61 33.44 28.37 6.27
CA PRO A 61 33.04 29.67 6.78
C PRO A 61 32.64 30.60 5.63
N ARG A 62 31.54 31.33 5.78
CA ARG A 62 31.11 32.33 4.79
C ARG A 62 31.98 33.58 4.81
N GLU A 63 32.59 33.87 5.96
CA GLU A 63 33.52 34.97 6.16
C GLU A 63 34.96 34.46 6.06
N THR A 64 35.76 35.06 5.19
CA THR A 64 37.12 34.59 4.84
C THR A 64 38.17 34.89 5.93
N ASP A 65 37.81 35.63 6.98
CA ASP A 65 38.76 36.16 7.99
C ASP A 65 38.81 35.34 9.30
N ARG A 66 38.28 34.12 9.32
CA ARG A 66 38.19 33.28 10.54
C ARG A 66 39.42 32.41 10.84
N GLY A 67 40.47 32.49 10.01
CA GLY A 67 41.73 31.79 10.24
C GLY A 67 41.73 30.27 9.99
N PHE A 68 40.64 29.71 9.45
CA PHE A 68 40.53 28.34 8.99
C PHE A 68 39.71 28.28 7.69
N ALA A 69 39.96 27.31 6.81
CA ALA A 69 39.33 27.19 5.51
C ALA A 69 38.18 26.17 5.48
N LEU A 70 38.30 25.08 6.26
CA LEU A 70 37.32 24.00 6.28
C LEU A 70 37.28 23.33 7.65
N ILE A 71 36.06 23.13 8.16
CA ILE A 71 35.79 22.28 9.32
C ILE A 71 35.05 21.04 8.84
N GLU A 72 35.56 19.86 9.17
CA GLU A 72 34.93 18.59 8.82
C GLU A 72 34.50 17.85 10.07
N LEU A 73 33.25 17.40 10.10
CA LEU A 73 32.74 16.50 11.13
C LEU A 73 32.73 15.09 10.55
N ARG A 74 33.65 14.22 11.02
CA ARG A 74 33.78 12.83 10.58
C ARG A 74 33.54 11.89 11.76
N GLY A 75 32.42 11.15 11.75
CA GLY A 75 32.17 10.08 12.74
C GLY A 75 32.36 10.47 14.21
N GLY A 76 32.04 11.72 14.59
CA GLY A 76 32.21 12.23 15.97
C GLY A 76 33.56 12.91 16.26
N THR A 77 34.46 13.00 15.27
CA THR A 77 35.71 13.77 15.35
C THR A 77 35.60 15.05 14.54
N VAL A 78 36.08 16.16 15.09
CA VAL A 78 36.15 17.45 14.39
C VAL A 78 37.56 17.65 13.84
N VAL A 79 37.66 17.93 12.55
CA VAL A 79 38.92 18.18 11.84
C VAL A 79 38.88 19.61 11.31
N ILE A 80 39.92 20.40 11.56
CA ILE A 80 40.06 21.76 11.04
C ILE A 80 41.28 21.78 10.11
N ASP A 81 41.07 22.12 8.84
CA ASP A 81 42.12 22.20 7.82
C ASP A 81 43.02 20.94 7.74
N GLY A 82 42.43 19.77 8.00
CA GLY A 82 43.12 18.47 7.97
C GLY A 82 43.70 18.00 9.30
N GLU A 83 43.69 18.82 10.34
CA GLU A 83 44.19 18.46 11.68
C GLU A 83 43.02 18.07 12.61
N PRO A 84 43.06 16.92 13.30
CA PRO A 84 42.03 16.53 14.25
C PRO A 84 42.14 17.40 15.51
N VAL A 85 41.01 17.97 15.96
CA VAL A 85 40.95 18.91 17.08
C VAL A 85 40.03 18.35 18.17
N SER A 86 40.50 18.39 19.42
CA SER A 86 39.69 17.98 20.58
C SER A 86 38.64 19.03 20.93
N GLY A 87 37.56 18.64 21.63
CA GLY A 87 36.49 19.58 22.00
C GLY A 87 36.95 20.80 22.82
N GLN A 88 37.98 20.65 23.66
CA GLN A 88 38.55 21.78 24.43
C GLN A 88 39.35 22.73 23.54
N GLU A 89 40.07 22.18 22.56
CA GLU A 89 40.87 22.96 21.61
C GLU A 89 39.99 23.63 20.55
N LEU A 90 38.84 23.03 20.23
CA LEU A 90 37.79 23.61 19.39
C LEU A 90 37.26 24.91 20.02
N VAL A 91 36.97 24.89 21.33
CA VAL A 91 36.52 26.09 22.07
C VAL A 91 37.62 27.15 22.13
N ALA A 92 38.87 26.75 22.32
CA ALA A 92 40.00 27.67 22.32
C ALA A 92 40.23 28.35 20.95
N ARG A 93 39.97 27.65 19.84
CA ARG A 93 40.19 28.16 18.47
C ARG A 93 38.98 28.89 17.86
N LEU A 94 37.75 28.48 18.17
CA LEU A 94 36.53 29.04 17.59
C LEU A 94 35.72 29.94 18.54
N GLY A 95 36.06 29.98 19.84
CA GLY A 95 35.36 30.80 20.82
C GLY A 95 33.85 30.53 20.82
N GLY A 96 33.04 31.59 20.64
CA GLY A 96 31.58 31.51 20.68
C GLY A 96 30.94 30.64 19.59
N GLY A 97 31.63 30.37 18.47
CA GLY A 97 31.13 29.51 17.39
C GLY A 97 31.30 28.01 17.68
N ALA A 98 32.09 27.63 18.70
CA ALA A 98 32.36 26.24 19.02
C ALA A 98 31.13 25.49 19.56
N ASP A 99 30.21 26.18 20.25
CA ASP A 99 29.01 25.56 20.83
C ASP A 99 28.11 24.94 19.76
N LEU A 100 27.97 25.61 18.60
CA LEU A 100 27.20 25.12 17.47
C LEU A 100 27.81 23.84 16.87
N ILE A 101 29.14 23.80 16.73
CA ILE A 101 29.86 22.66 16.18
C ILE A 101 29.87 21.48 17.16
N LEU A 102 29.97 21.75 18.47
CA LEU A 102 29.85 20.72 19.50
C LEU A 102 28.46 20.08 19.49
N ARG A 103 27.38 20.88 19.41
CA ARG A 103 26.00 20.37 19.29
C ARG A 103 25.81 19.48 18.06
N LEU A 104 26.39 19.87 16.91
CA LEU A 104 26.38 19.02 15.73
C LEU A 104 27.12 17.70 15.96
N THR A 105 28.24 17.71 16.67
CA THR A 105 29.04 16.51 16.95
C THR A 105 28.30 15.48 17.80
N TYR A 106 27.34 15.89 18.63
CA TYR A 106 26.48 14.98 19.40
C TYR A 106 25.40 14.28 18.56
N LEU A 107 25.11 14.77 17.35
CA LEU A 107 24.19 14.12 16.42
C LEU A 107 24.91 13.01 15.65
N ASP A 108 24.22 11.91 15.37
CA ASP A 108 24.81 10.85 14.54
C ASP A 108 25.00 11.33 13.09
N PRO A 109 25.96 10.74 12.33
CA PRO A 109 26.26 11.20 10.98
C PRO A 109 25.10 11.11 9.99
N ALA A 110 24.09 10.27 10.23
CA ALA A 110 22.91 10.20 9.37
C ALA A 110 21.95 11.37 9.68
N THR A 111 21.74 11.66 10.96
CA THR A 111 20.94 12.80 11.44
C THR A 111 21.57 14.14 11.08
N GLN A 112 22.89 14.29 11.17
CA GLN A 112 23.60 15.50 10.70
C GLN A 112 23.33 15.78 9.21
N ARG A 113 23.32 14.74 8.37
CA ARG A 113 23.08 14.88 6.94
C ARG A 113 21.61 15.12 6.61
N SER A 114 20.68 14.44 7.30
CA SER A 114 19.25 14.70 7.14
C SER A 114 18.88 16.10 7.63
N LEU A 115 19.57 16.61 8.67
CA LEU A 115 19.42 17.98 9.14
C LEU A 115 19.67 18.93 7.97
N PHE A 116 20.77 18.82 7.23
CA PHE A 116 21.05 19.72 6.11
C PHE A 116 20.49 19.27 4.74
N GLY A 117 19.57 18.30 4.70
CA GLY A 117 18.97 17.80 3.45
C GLY A 117 19.95 17.11 2.49
N LEU A 118 21.06 16.59 3.01
CA LEU A 118 22.12 15.95 2.23
C LEU A 118 21.82 14.46 2.00
N THR A 119 21.62 14.06 0.75
CA THR A 119 21.44 12.64 0.38
C THR A 119 22.77 11.88 0.52
N SER A 120 22.72 10.70 1.14
CA SER A 120 23.84 9.77 1.32
C SER A 120 24.61 9.55 0.00
N LEU A 121 25.88 9.96 -0.04
CA LEU A 121 26.84 9.40 -0.98
C LEU A 121 27.22 8.02 -0.42
N ALA A 122 26.77 6.96 -1.07
CA ALA A 122 27.20 5.61 -0.72
C ALA A 122 28.74 5.58 -0.66
N PRO A 123 29.35 4.95 0.36
CA PRO A 123 30.79 4.75 0.38
C PRO A 123 31.19 4.08 -0.93
N VAL A 124 32.08 4.70 -1.70
CA VAL A 124 32.78 4.00 -2.77
C VAL A 124 33.63 2.98 -2.04
N GLU A 125 33.12 1.76 -1.95
CA GLU A 125 33.88 0.60 -1.54
C GLU A 125 34.99 0.46 -2.59
N ILE A 126 36.18 0.97 -2.27
CA ILE A 126 37.36 0.78 -3.09
C ILE A 126 37.70 -0.69 -2.93
N VAL A 127 37.11 -1.52 -3.80
CA VAL A 127 37.57 -2.88 -3.99
C VAL A 127 38.97 -2.73 -4.57
N GLU A 128 39.97 -2.93 -3.72
CA GLU A 128 41.37 -3.06 -4.07
C GLU A 128 41.54 -4.37 -4.85
N THR A 129 41.02 -4.40 -6.08
CA THR A 129 41.40 -5.41 -7.05
C THR A 129 42.77 -4.99 -7.55
N ALA A 130 43.81 -5.49 -6.89
CA ALA A 130 45.17 -5.49 -7.41
C ALA A 130 45.20 -6.34 -8.69
N GLU A 131 44.88 -5.71 -9.84
CA GLU A 131 45.21 -6.30 -11.13
C GLU A 131 46.74 -6.22 -11.34
N PRO A 132 47.35 -7.22 -11.97
CA PRO A 132 48.78 -7.23 -12.22
C PRO A 132 49.14 -6.04 -13.11
N ILE A 133 50.06 -5.20 -12.63
CA ILE A 133 50.70 -4.12 -13.40
C ILE A 133 51.29 -4.68 -14.70
N THR A 134 50.57 -4.53 -15.80
CA THR A 134 51.10 -4.67 -17.15
C THR A 134 52.09 -3.53 -17.41
N PRO A 135 53.22 -3.79 -18.11
CA PRO A 135 54.21 -2.74 -18.38
C PRO A 135 53.55 -1.58 -19.12
N VAL A 136 53.68 -0.38 -18.56
CA VAL A 136 53.24 0.88 -19.17
C VAL A 136 53.85 0.99 -20.56
N ALA A 137 53.01 0.96 -21.59
CA ALA A 137 53.42 1.27 -22.95
C ALA A 137 53.99 2.70 -22.99
N PRO A 138 55.07 2.97 -23.75
CA PRO A 138 55.71 4.27 -23.77
C PRO A 138 54.70 5.35 -24.17
N VAL A 139 54.65 6.40 -23.35
CA VAL A 139 53.79 7.58 -23.53
C VAL A 139 54.09 8.17 -24.91
N THR A 140 53.15 8.03 -25.85
CA THR A 140 53.20 8.73 -27.13
C THR A 140 53.15 10.23 -26.86
N PRO A 141 53.97 11.06 -27.53
CA PRO A 141 53.93 12.50 -27.31
C PRO A 141 52.53 13.03 -27.60
N VAL A 142 52.03 13.88 -26.70
CA VAL A 142 50.79 14.64 -26.90
C VAL A 142 50.95 15.47 -28.17
N THR A 143 50.27 15.06 -29.24
CA THR A 143 50.22 15.83 -30.48
C THR A 143 49.56 17.19 -30.18
N PRO A 144 50.14 18.32 -30.60
CA PRO A 144 49.52 19.61 -30.36
C PRO A 144 48.23 19.75 -31.17
N VAL A 145 47.25 20.36 -30.51
CA VAL A 145 45.99 20.95 -30.98
C VAL A 145 45.74 20.81 -32.50
N THR A 146 44.86 19.87 -32.87
CA THR A 146 44.29 19.73 -34.21
C THR A 146 43.27 20.86 -34.45
N PRO A 147 43.11 21.39 -35.68
CA PRO A 147 42.61 22.73 -35.92
C PRO A 147 41.15 22.86 -35.53
N THR A 148 40.73 24.10 -35.26
CA THR A 148 39.33 24.52 -35.11
C THR A 148 38.51 23.96 -36.27
N ARG A 149 37.92 22.77 -36.08
CA ARG A 149 36.88 22.24 -36.96
C ARG A 149 35.76 23.27 -36.95
N ASP A 150 35.19 23.55 -38.12
CA ASP A 150 34.10 24.50 -38.26
C ASP A 150 32.86 23.92 -37.57
N ARG A 151 32.75 24.16 -36.26
CA ARG A 151 31.71 23.54 -35.43
C ARG A 151 30.38 24.18 -35.78
N ARG A 152 29.42 23.36 -36.17
CA ARG A 152 28.04 23.79 -36.40
C ARG A 152 27.45 24.26 -35.07
N ILE A 153 27.26 25.58 -34.94
CA ILE A 153 26.69 26.16 -33.71
C ILE A 153 25.16 26.12 -33.79
N VAL A 154 24.56 25.29 -32.94
CA VAL A 154 23.10 25.26 -32.77
C VAL A 154 22.73 26.18 -31.61
N ARG A 155 22.09 27.32 -31.94
CA ARG A 155 21.72 28.36 -30.97
C ARG A 155 20.35 28.18 -30.32
N ARG A 156 19.67 27.07 -30.59
CA ARG A 156 18.32 26.78 -30.09
C ARG A 156 18.34 25.65 -29.07
N ASN A 157 17.27 25.57 -28.28
CA ASN A 157 17.01 24.41 -27.43
C ASN A 157 16.58 23.22 -28.28
N ILE A 158 17.01 22.02 -27.89
CA ILE A 158 16.67 20.76 -28.53
C ILE A 158 15.72 20.02 -27.60
N VAL A 159 14.51 19.72 -28.07
CA VAL A 159 13.53 18.94 -27.31
C VAL A 159 13.10 17.75 -28.16
N ALA A 160 13.37 16.53 -27.68
CA ALA A 160 13.06 15.29 -28.38
C ALA A 160 12.15 14.38 -27.53
N PHE A 161 11.12 13.83 -28.17
CA PHE A 161 10.16 12.92 -27.54
C PHE A 161 10.23 11.54 -28.22
N GLY A 162 10.54 10.49 -27.44
CA GLY A 162 10.54 9.08 -27.88
C GLY A 162 11.55 8.69 -28.97
N GLY A 163 12.32 9.66 -29.51
CA GLY A 163 13.27 9.47 -30.60
C GLY A 163 14.73 9.29 -30.14
N ARG A 164 15.63 9.19 -31.11
CA ARG A 164 17.09 9.16 -30.93
C ARG A 164 17.69 10.49 -31.37
N GLU A 165 18.30 11.21 -30.43
CA GLU A 165 19.00 12.47 -30.69
C GLU A 165 20.51 12.24 -30.61
N HIS A 166 21.26 12.76 -31.59
CA HIS A 166 22.71 12.61 -31.66
C HIS A 166 23.38 13.96 -31.88
N VAL A 167 24.13 14.42 -30.89
CA VAL A 167 25.01 15.59 -30.99
C VAL A 167 26.39 15.11 -31.43
N THR A 168 26.76 15.38 -32.67
CA THR A 168 28.03 14.91 -33.24
C THR A 168 29.22 15.74 -32.75
N VAL A 169 30.44 15.21 -32.92
CA VAL A 169 31.71 15.86 -32.53
C VAL A 169 31.86 17.28 -33.09
N ASP A 170 31.32 17.52 -34.28
CA ASP A 170 31.39 18.82 -34.97
C ASP A 170 30.24 19.76 -34.59
N GLU A 171 29.44 19.43 -33.59
CA GLU A 171 28.28 20.21 -33.16
C GLU A 171 28.50 20.87 -31.80
N ARG A 172 28.10 22.14 -31.71
CA ARG A 172 28.10 22.91 -30.45
C ARG A 172 26.71 23.45 -30.17
N VAL A 173 26.02 22.85 -29.20
CA VAL A 173 24.68 23.26 -28.79
C VAL A 173 24.78 24.31 -27.70
N ARG A 174 24.33 25.54 -27.97
CA ARG A 174 24.29 26.62 -26.98
C ARG A 174 23.06 26.58 -26.06
N GLY A 175 21.98 25.94 -26.51
CA GLY A 175 20.74 25.82 -25.76
C GLY A 175 20.68 24.56 -24.88
N ASP A 176 19.54 24.40 -24.21
CA ASP A 176 19.25 23.23 -23.39
C ASP A 176 18.84 22.04 -24.26
N VAL A 177 19.21 20.84 -23.83
CA VAL A 177 18.86 19.57 -24.49
C VAL A 177 17.95 18.77 -23.56
N VAL A 178 16.71 18.56 -23.97
CA VAL A 178 15.70 17.81 -23.20
C VAL A 178 15.22 16.61 -24.01
N VAL A 179 15.41 15.40 -23.48
CA VAL A 179 14.97 14.16 -24.13
C VAL A 179 14.03 13.38 -23.22
N ILE A 180 12.81 13.11 -23.68
CA ILE A 180 11.76 12.43 -22.89
C ILE A 180 11.44 11.09 -23.56
N GLY A 181 11.69 9.98 -22.85
CA GLY A 181 11.42 8.61 -23.29
C GLY A 181 12.29 8.11 -24.46
N GLY A 182 13.35 8.85 -24.81
CA GLY A 182 14.20 8.60 -25.98
C GLY A 182 15.65 8.22 -25.65
N SER A 183 16.51 8.21 -26.66
CA SER A 183 17.97 7.99 -26.52
C SER A 183 18.74 9.25 -26.91
N LEU A 184 19.67 9.70 -26.07
CA LEU A 184 20.56 10.81 -26.33
C LEU A 184 22.00 10.30 -26.47
N LEU A 185 22.64 10.55 -27.60
CA LEU A 185 24.07 10.31 -27.82
C LEU A 185 24.78 11.66 -27.96
N VAL A 186 25.79 11.91 -27.13
CA VAL A 186 26.56 13.16 -27.15
C VAL A 186 28.02 12.84 -27.38
N ASP A 187 28.54 13.22 -28.55
CA ASP A 187 29.98 13.18 -28.89
C ASP A 187 30.58 14.60 -29.02
N GLY A 188 29.73 15.62 -29.14
CA GLY A 188 30.12 17.03 -29.25
C GLY A 188 30.02 17.82 -27.95
N GLU A 189 29.74 19.12 -28.08
CA GLU A 189 29.75 20.04 -26.95
C GLU A 189 28.38 20.67 -26.68
N VAL A 190 27.93 20.60 -25.43
CA VAL A 190 26.67 21.19 -24.97
C VAL A 190 26.95 22.24 -23.89
N MET A 191 26.55 23.47 -24.17
CA MET A 191 26.74 24.64 -23.30
C MET A 191 25.57 24.87 -22.33
N GLY A 192 24.40 24.32 -22.66
CA GLY A 192 23.19 24.37 -21.84
C GLY A 192 23.02 23.15 -20.93
N ASN A 193 21.89 23.07 -20.25
CA ASN A 193 21.54 21.94 -19.38
C ASN A 193 21.13 20.73 -20.21
N ILE A 194 21.46 19.53 -19.74
CA ILE A 194 21.05 18.27 -20.36
C ILE A 194 20.08 17.57 -19.41
N THR A 195 18.84 17.35 -19.86
CA THR A 195 17.81 16.66 -19.08
C THR A 195 17.27 15.46 -19.85
N VAL A 196 17.42 14.25 -19.30
CA VAL A 196 16.89 13.02 -19.90
C VAL A 196 15.90 12.36 -18.94
N ILE A 197 14.65 12.17 -19.36
CA ILE A 197 13.57 11.61 -18.54
C ILE A 197 13.14 10.26 -19.13
N GLY A 198 13.24 9.17 -18.38
CA GLY A 198 12.75 7.84 -18.78
C GLY A 198 13.52 7.15 -19.92
N GLY A 199 14.67 7.71 -20.33
CA GLY A 199 15.42 7.35 -21.53
C GLY A 199 16.82 6.77 -21.29
N SER A 200 17.69 6.81 -22.30
CA SER A 200 19.12 6.49 -22.15
C SER A 200 19.99 7.62 -22.68
N ALA A 201 21.03 7.98 -21.93
CA ALA A 201 22.02 8.98 -22.31
C ALA A 201 23.41 8.32 -22.40
N GLU A 202 24.08 8.50 -23.53
CA GLU A 202 25.43 8.01 -23.79
C GLU A 202 26.34 9.18 -24.15
N PHE A 203 27.45 9.31 -23.43
CA PHE A 203 28.45 10.36 -23.63
C PHE A 203 29.74 9.72 -24.14
N GLY A 204 30.15 10.10 -25.35
CA GLY A 204 31.37 9.61 -25.99
C GLY A 204 32.66 10.29 -25.47
N PRO A 205 33.83 9.86 -25.97
CA PRO A 205 35.14 10.29 -25.47
C PRO A 205 35.46 11.77 -25.70
N GLU A 206 34.77 12.42 -26.64
CA GLU A 206 34.96 13.85 -26.94
C GLU A 206 33.85 14.74 -26.36
N ALA A 207 32.90 14.15 -25.62
CA ALA A 207 31.73 14.86 -25.10
C ALA A 207 32.11 15.88 -24.02
N ILE A 208 31.62 17.12 -24.15
CA ILE A 208 31.82 18.18 -23.14
C ILE A 208 30.47 18.78 -22.73
N ALA A 209 30.09 18.54 -21.48
CA ALA A 209 28.92 19.14 -20.84
C ALA A 209 29.35 20.26 -19.90
N HIS A 210 28.98 21.50 -20.23
CA HIS A 210 29.38 22.69 -19.45
C HIS A 210 28.46 22.97 -18.27
N ARG A 211 27.19 22.53 -18.36
CA ARG A 211 26.20 22.68 -17.30
C ARG A 211 25.68 21.32 -16.85
N ASP A 212 24.66 21.36 -16.00
CA ASP A 212 24.18 20.22 -15.25
C ASP A 212 23.57 19.17 -16.18
N VAL A 213 23.93 17.92 -15.90
CA VAL A 213 23.35 16.76 -16.57
C VAL A 213 22.42 16.07 -15.58
N THR A 214 21.12 16.12 -15.84
CA THR A 214 20.09 15.50 -15.01
C THR A 214 19.46 14.33 -15.75
N ILE A 215 19.51 13.15 -15.16
CA ILE A 215 18.93 11.93 -15.73
C ILE A 215 17.93 11.36 -14.73
N VAL A 216 16.66 11.29 -15.12
CA VAL A 216 15.56 10.86 -14.25
C VAL A 216 14.99 9.55 -14.78
N GLY A 217 15.16 8.46 -14.03
CA GLY A 217 14.60 7.15 -14.39
C GLY A 217 15.12 6.61 -15.72
N GLY A 218 16.38 6.87 -16.04
CA GLY A 218 17.02 6.47 -17.29
C GLY A 218 18.36 5.77 -17.07
N ARG A 219 19.03 5.36 -18.15
CA ARG A 219 20.40 4.80 -18.09
C ARG A 219 21.43 5.84 -18.54
N LEU A 220 22.47 6.03 -17.75
CA LEU A 220 23.64 6.84 -18.11
C LEU A 220 24.82 5.93 -18.46
N ARG A 221 25.41 6.13 -19.64
CA ARG A 221 26.70 5.56 -20.01
C ARG A 221 27.69 6.68 -20.30
N ARG A 222 28.80 6.68 -19.57
CA ARG A 222 29.88 7.67 -19.72
C ARG A 222 31.15 7.00 -20.20
N ASP A 223 31.73 7.51 -21.27
CA ASP A 223 33.07 7.13 -21.71
C ASP A 223 34.14 7.85 -20.85
N PRO A 224 35.30 7.22 -20.58
CA PRO A 224 36.39 7.85 -19.82
C PRO A 224 36.86 9.22 -20.35
N GLY A 225 36.66 9.51 -21.64
CA GLY A 225 37.00 10.83 -22.22
C GLY A 225 35.98 11.95 -21.97
N ALA A 226 34.76 11.62 -21.51
CA ALA A 226 33.69 12.60 -21.33
C ALA A 226 33.97 13.57 -20.16
N ARG A 227 33.79 14.88 -20.41
CA ARG A 227 34.04 15.95 -19.43
C ARG A 227 32.76 16.63 -18.97
N PHE A 228 32.52 16.61 -17.67
CA PHE A 228 31.39 17.25 -17.00
C PHE A 228 31.89 18.37 -16.08
N ILE A 229 31.50 19.61 -16.34
CA ILE A 229 32.06 20.79 -15.63
C ILE A 229 31.30 21.09 -14.32
N SER A 230 29.96 20.99 -14.31
CA SER A 230 29.14 21.39 -13.14
C SER A 230 28.53 20.21 -12.37
N GLY A 231 28.72 18.98 -12.83
CA GLY A 231 28.30 17.76 -12.15
C GLY A 231 27.21 16.97 -12.89
N VAL A 232 26.97 15.75 -12.43
CA VAL A 232 26.00 14.82 -13.00
C VAL A 232 25.05 14.37 -11.89
N THR A 233 23.76 14.61 -12.07
CA THR A 233 22.70 14.24 -11.15
C THR A 233 21.90 13.09 -11.76
N GLU A 234 22.13 11.88 -11.27
CA GLU A 234 21.36 10.70 -11.65
C GLU A 234 20.28 10.42 -10.60
N VAL A 235 19.03 10.63 -10.97
CA VAL A 235 17.86 10.23 -10.18
C VAL A 235 17.43 8.85 -10.67
N ARG A 236 17.99 7.82 -10.04
CA ARG A 236 17.68 6.43 -10.38
C ARG A 236 16.32 6.05 -9.80
N LEU A 237 15.30 6.00 -10.64
CA LEU A 237 14.05 5.32 -10.32
C LEU A 237 14.24 3.83 -10.62
N ASP A 238 14.16 3.01 -9.59
CA ASP A 238 14.02 1.57 -9.74
C ASP A 238 12.72 1.33 -10.57
N MET A 239 12.71 0.49 -11.61
CA MET A 239 11.54 0.28 -12.50
C MET A 239 11.20 -1.22 -12.62
N ILE A 240 9.93 -1.63 -12.45
CA ILE A 240 9.46 -3.00 -12.79
C ILE A 240 9.21 -3.00 -14.30
N ASP A 241 9.84 -3.94 -15.02
CA ASP A 241 9.34 -4.37 -16.31
C ASP A 241 8.12 -5.27 -16.07
N LEU A 242 6.92 -4.74 -16.30
CA LEU A 242 5.71 -5.55 -16.32
C LEU A 242 5.60 -6.18 -17.71
N ASP A 243 6.11 -7.41 -17.86
CA ASP A 243 5.82 -8.28 -18.99
C ASP A 243 4.39 -8.79 -18.85
N PHE A 244 3.42 -7.95 -19.19
CA PHE A 244 2.08 -8.41 -19.51
C PHE A 244 2.19 -9.21 -20.80
N ILE A 245 2.26 -10.54 -20.69
CA ILE A 245 1.97 -11.57 -21.69
C ILE A 245 2.09 -11.07 -23.14
N ASP A 246 3.08 -11.59 -23.86
CA ASP A 246 3.52 -11.35 -25.25
C ASP A 246 2.42 -11.44 -26.34
N PHE A 247 1.33 -10.68 -26.19
CA PHE A 247 0.27 -10.48 -27.18
C PHE A 247 0.65 -9.27 -28.04
N GLY A 248 1.45 -9.51 -29.06
CA GLY A 248 1.51 -8.74 -30.30
C GLY A 248 1.44 -7.21 -30.18
N GLY A 249 2.55 -6.56 -29.83
CA GLY A 249 2.82 -5.17 -30.25
C GLY A 249 2.39 -4.04 -29.31
N LEU A 250 2.06 -4.29 -28.04
CA LEU A 250 1.86 -3.21 -27.07
C LEU A 250 3.21 -2.57 -26.65
N PRO A 251 3.29 -1.23 -26.51
CA PRO A 251 4.51 -0.56 -26.07
C PRO A 251 4.88 -0.97 -24.65
N ARG A 252 6.17 -1.19 -24.37
CA ARG A 252 6.69 -1.44 -23.02
C ARG A 252 6.42 -0.22 -22.13
N ILE A 253 5.42 -0.32 -21.25
CA ILE A 253 5.11 0.73 -20.28
C ILE A 253 6.03 0.53 -19.08
N ARG A 254 7.09 1.33 -19.00
CA ARG A 254 7.95 1.40 -17.80
C ARG A 254 7.24 2.20 -16.73
N LEU A 255 6.85 1.54 -15.63
CA LEU A 255 6.30 2.19 -14.46
C LEU A 255 7.38 2.33 -13.37
N PRO A 256 7.43 3.46 -12.65
CA PRO A 256 8.34 3.64 -11.54
C PRO A 256 8.04 2.60 -10.45
N ARG A 257 9.07 1.94 -9.90
CA ARG A 257 8.95 1.14 -8.66
C ARG A 257 8.82 2.12 -7.51
N PRO A 258 7.70 2.10 -6.80
CA PRO A 258 7.67 2.72 -5.50
C PRO A 258 8.67 2.02 -4.57
N SER A 259 9.29 2.78 -3.67
CA SER A 259 10.17 2.23 -2.65
C SER A 259 9.42 1.19 -1.78
N MET A 260 10.12 0.21 -1.22
CA MET A 260 9.53 -0.83 -0.35
C MET A 260 8.71 -0.22 0.82
N GLN A 261 9.05 1.00 1.24
CA GLN A 261 8.33 1.78 2.24
C GLN A 261 7.02 2.39 1.70
N PHE A 262 6.98 2.78 0.43
CA PHE A 262 5.78 3.26 -0.25
C PHE A 262 4.79 2.12 -0.58
N PHE A 263 5.28 0.91 -0.89
CA PHE A 263 4.41 -0.27 -0.98
C PHE A 263 3.76 -0.60 0.36
N ARG A 264 4.51 -0.57 1.47
CA ARG A 264 3.97 -0.80 2.82
C ARG A 264 2.87 0.19 3.22
N SER A 265 3.00 1.47 2.86
CA SER A 265 1.97 2.48 3.13
C SER A 265 0.79 2.41 2.16
N LEU A 266 1.02 2.07 0.89
CA LEU A 266 -0.04 1.79 -0.07
C LEU A 266 -0.80 0.50 0.26
N ASP A 267 -0.18 -0.51 0.85
CA ASP A 267 -0.85 -1.75 1.24
C ASP A 267 -1.91 -1.47 2.30
N LEU A 268 -1.60 -0.64 3.30
CA LEU A 268 -2.58 -0.20 4.31
C LEU A 268 -3.74 0.59 3.70
N VAL A 269 -3.43 1.54 2.80
CA VAL A 269 -4.46 2.30 2.09
C VAL A 269 -5.29 1.39 1.18
N GLY A 270 -4.65 0.44 0.51
CA GLY A 270 -5.27 -0.57 -0.35
C GLY A 270 -6.20 -1.48 0.44
N THR A 271 -5.82 -1.88 1.65
CA THR A 271 -6.66 -2.69 2.53
C THR A 271 -7.83 -1.90 3.10
N LEU A 272 -7.65 -0.61 3.39
CA LEU A 272 -8.76 0.26 3.77
C LEU A 272 -9.73 0.46 2.62
N ILE A 273 -9.23 0.68 1.40
CA ILE A 273 -10.04 0.78 0.18
C ILE A 273 -10.77 -0.54 -0.09
N ARG A 274 -10.08 -1.68 0.05
CA ARG A 274 -10.66 -3.03 -0.08
C ARG A 274 -11.78 -3.25 0.93
N PHE A 275 -11.55 -2.91 2.20
CA PHE A 275 -12.54 -3.01 3.26
C PHE A 275 -13.76 -2.14 2.96
N ALA A 276 -13.54 -0.88 2.57
CA ALA A 276 -14.61 0.04 2.18
C ALA A 276 -15.38 -0.47 0.94
N PHE A 277 -14.68 -1.00 -0.06
CA PHE A 277 -15.27 -1.53 -1.28
C PHE A 277 -16.15 -2.75 -1.01
N PHE A 278 -15.67 -3.76 -0.29
CA PHE A 278 -16.48 -4.93 0.06
C PHE A 278 -17.59 -4.60 1.06
N GLY A 279 -17.36 -3.65 1.96
CA GLY A 279 -18.39 -3.14 2.86
C GLY A 279 -19.52 -2.43 2.11
N LEU A 280 -19.17 -1.58 1.13
CA LEU A 280 -20.14 -0.93 0.24
C LEU A 280 -20.90 -1.98 -0.59
N LEU A 281 -20.18 -2.91 -1.22
CA LEU A 281 -20.78 -3.90 -2.09
C LEU A 281 -21.71 -4.86 -1.32
N GLY A 282 -21.30 -5.33 -0.15
CA GLY A 282 -22.14 -6.13 0.73
C GLY A 282 -23.34 -5.36 1.26
N SER A 283 -23.18 -4.05 1.53
CA SER A 283 -24.31 -3.17 1.89
C SER A 283 -25.33 -3.05 0.77
N VAL A 284 -24.88 -2.87 -0.49
CA VAL A 284 -25.76 -2.88 -1.66
C VAL A 284 -26.49 -4.22 -1.80
N VAL A 285 -25.79 -5.33 -1.57
CA VAL A 285 -26.40 -6.66 -1.56
C VAL A 285 -27.46 -6.78 -0.47
N LEU A 286 -27.27 -6.22 0.72
CA LEU A 286 -28.31 -6.21 1.76
C LEU A 286 -29.52 -5.36 1.36
N LEU A 287 -29.31 -4.24 0.67
CA LEU A 287 -30.42 -3.42 0.17
C LEU A 287 -31.26 -4.14 -0.89
N VAL A 288 -30.63 -4.92 -1.76
CA VAL A 288 -31.32 -5.60 -2.88
C VAL A 288 -31.81 -7.01 -2.49
N ALA A 289 -31.07 -7.71 -1.64
CA ALA A 289 -31.21 -9.14 -1.41
C ALA A 289 -31.02 -9.55 0.06
N ALA A 290 -31.44 -8.71 1.03
CA ALA A 290 -31.38 -8.99 2.47
C ALA A 290 -31.87 -10.41 2.84
N GLN A 291 -33.05 -10.80 2.35
CA GLN A 291 -33.63 -12.12 2.66
C GLN A 291 -32.78 -13.28 2.15
N SER A 292 -32.08 -13.10 1.03
CA SER A 292 -31.19 -14.11 0.49
C SER A 292 -29.90 -14.20 1.31
N ALA A 293 -29.34 -13.07 1.75
CA ALA A 293 -28.18 -13.02 2.64
C ALA A 293 -28.49 -13.66 4.01
N GLU A 294 -29.68 -13.41 4.58
CA GLU A 294 -30.11 -14.03 5.85
C GLU A 294 -30.28 -15.56 5.74
N ARG A 295 -30.82 -16.05 4.62
CA ARG A 295 -30.92 -17.49 4.34
C ARG A 295 -29.53 -18.13 4.26
N VAL A 296 -28.58 -17.46 3.62
CA VAL A 296 -27.18 -17.90 3.56
C VAL A 296 -26.58 -17.92 4.98
N ALA A 297 -26.75 -16.83 5.74
CA ALA A 297 -26.24 -16.73 7.11
C ALA A 297 -26.75 -17.87 8.02
N ARG A 298 -28.06 -18.17 7.94
CA ARG A 298 -28.68 -19.26 8.71
C ARG A 298 -28.11 -20.62 8.31
N ARG A 299 -27.91 -20.88 7.00
CA ARG A 299 -27.35 -22.15 6.53
C ARG A 299 -25.91 -22.34 6.94
N VAL A 300 -25.07 -21.30 6.82
CA VAL A 300 -23.68 -21.30 7.29
C VAL A 300 -23.60 -21.49 8.80
N ALA A 301 -24.58 -20.97 9.56
CA ALA A 301 -24.64 -21.18 10.99
C ALA A 301 -24.92 -22.65 11.36
N LEU A 302 -25.83 -23.31 10.64
CA LEU A 302 -26.23 -24.69 10.94
C LEU A 302 -25.25 -25.73 10.39
N GLU A 303 -24.78 -25.56 9.16
CA GLU A 303 -23.98 -26.56 8.45
C GLU A 303 -22.72 -25.95 7.77
N PRO A 304 -21.79 -25.34 8.54
CA PRO A 304 -20.64 -24.62 7.97
C PRO A 304 -19.71 -25.54 7.16
N VAL A 305 -19.45 -26.76 7.64
CA VAL A 305 -18.56 -27.72 6.98
C VAL A 305 -19.14 -28.17 5.64
N LYS A 306 -20.44 -28.49 5.59
CA LYS A 306 -21.11 -28.89 4.34
C LYS A 306 -21.09 -27.75 3.32
N ALA A 307 -21.40 -26.53 3.76
CA ALA A 307 -21.33 -25.36 2.90
C ALA A 307 -19.91 -25.11 2.37
N GLY A 308 -18.87 -25.23 3.21
CA GLY A 308 -17.48 -25.13 2.79
C GLY A 308 -17.09 -26.17 1.74
N VAL A 309 -17.40 -27.45 1.98
CA VAL A 309 -17.08 -28.55 1.04
C VAL A 309 -17.80 -28.39 -0.29
N VAL A 310 -19.09 -28.04 -0.28
CA VAL A 310 -19.87 -27.83 -1.51
C VAL A 310 -19.31 -26.64 -2.29
N GLY A 311 -18.96 -25.55 -1.61
CA GLY A 311 -18.36 -24.37 -2.25
C GLY A 311 -16.99 -24.66 -2.85
N PHE A 312 -16.15 -25.40 -2.13
CA PHE A 312 -14.85 -25.85 -2.62
C PHE A 312 -14.99 -26.77 -3.84
N LEU A 313 -15.88 -27.75 -3.79
CA LEU A 313 -16.15 -28.65 -4.92
C LEU A 313 -16.70 -27.89 -6.13
N ALA A 314 -17.57 -26.90 -5.90
CA ALA A 314 -18.08 -26.03 -6.95
C ALA A 314 -16.95 -25.22 -7.61
N GLN A 315 -16.04 -24.63 -6.83
CA GLN A 315 -14.88 -23.91 -7.37
C GLN A 315 -13.94 -24.85 -8.13
N LEU A 316 -13.66 -26.03 -7.57
CA LEU A 316 -12.79 -27.03 -8.17
C LEU A 316 -13.30 -27.51 -9.52
N LEU A 317 -14.63 -27.60 -9.72
CA LEU A 317 -15.22 -27.96 -11.01
C LEU A 317 -15.40 -26.74 -11.94
N PHE A 318 -15.78 -25.59 -11.39
CA PHE A 318 -16.08 -24.38 -12.17
C PHE A 318 -14.83 -23.79 -12.83
N VAL A 319 -13.71 -23.68 -12.12
CA VAL A 319 -12.47 -23.09 -12.66
C VAL A 319 -11.94 -23.86 -13.89
N PRO A 320 -11.72 -25.18 -13.86
CA PRO A 320 -11.24 -25.90 -15.03
C PRO A 320 -12.26 -25.91 -16.16
N LEU A 321 -13.57 -25.96 -15.87
CA LEU A 321 -14.62 -25.88 -16.88
C LEU A 321 -14.65 -24.50 -17.56
N LEU A 322 -14.49 -23.43 -16.79
CA LEU A 322 -14.41 -22.06 -17.30
C LEU A 322 -13.17 -21.90 -18.19
N VAL A 323 -12.00 -22.34 -17.74
CA VAL A 323 -10.75 -22.27 -18.51
C VAL A 323 -10.84 -23.09 -19.78
N THR A 324 -11.28 -24.35 -19.69
CA THR A 324 -11.45 -25.23 -20.86
C THR A 324 -12.50 -24.67 -21.82
N GLY A 325 -13.60 -24.12 -21.29
CA GLY A 325 -14.63 -23.44 -22.07
C GLY A 325 -14.09 -22.23 -22.81
N ILE A 326 -13.34 -21.35 -22.14
CA ILE A 326 -12.69 -20.19 -22.76
C ILE A 326 -11.75 -20.64 -23.88
N ILE A 327 -10.90 -21.65 -23.62
CA ILE A 327 -9.99 -22.20 -24.64
C ILE A 327 -10.79 -22.71 -25.84
N LEU A 328 -11.86 -23.47 -25.61
CA LEU A 328 -12.72 -23.98 -26.67
C LEU A 328 -13.41 -22.84 -27.45
N LEU A 329 -13.87 -21.79 -26.76
CA LEU A 329 -14.43 -20.60 -27.39
C LEU A 329 -13.39 -19.87 -28.26
N VAL A 330 -12.15 -19.75 -27.79
CA VAL A 330 -11.09 -19.06 -28.55
C VAL A 330 -10.70 -19.87 -29.80
N VAL A 331 -10.68 -21.20 -29.70
CA VAL A 331 -10.34 -22.09 -30.82
C VAL A 331 -11.47 -22.17 -31.86
N THR A 332 -12.72 -21.97 -31.46
CA THR A 332 -13.88 -22.07 -32.35
C THR A 332 -14.24 -20.73 -32.97
N ILE A 333 -14.50 -20.71 -34.28
CA ILE A 333 -14.95 -19.50 -34.99
C ILE A 333 -16.27 -18.97 -34.41
N ILE A 334 -17.17 -19.88 -34.00
CA ILE A 334 -18.44 -19.54 -33.31
C ILE A 334 -18.19 -18.99 -31.90
N GLY A 335 -17.05 -19.31 -31.29
CA GLY A 335 -16.75 -18.88 -29.94
C GLY A 335 -16.26 -17.44 -29.81
N ILE A 336 -15.75 -16.81 -30.88
CA ILE A 336 -15.37 -15.38 -30.87
C ILE A 336 -16.53 -14.46 -30.45
N PRO A 337 -17.75 -14.52 -31.06
CA PRO A 337 -18.87 -13.72 -30.58
C PRO A 337 -19.33 -14.12 -29.17
N LEU A 338 -19.21 -15.41 -28.81
CA LEU A 338 -19.57 -15.88 -27.47
C LEU A 338 -18.53 -15.47 -26.40
N LEU A 339 -17.30 -15.17 -26.79
CA LEU A 339 -16.22 -14.75 -25.88
C LEU A 339 -16.59 -13.43 -25.19
N VAL A 340 -17.36 -12.58 -25.87
CA VAL A 340 -17.92 -11.33 -25.33
C VAL A 340 -18.87 -11.58 -24.15
N LEU A 341 -19.45 -12.79 -24.04
CA LEU A 341 -20.31 -13.17 -22.92
C LEU A 341 -19.52 -13.60 -21.67
N VAL A 342 -18.25 -14.00 -21.81
CA VAL A 342 -17.42 -14.48 -20.69
C VAL A 342 -17.29 -13.43 -19.56
N PRO A 343 -17.02 -12.14 -19.83
CA PRO A 343 -17.06 -11.10 -18.80
C PRO A 343 -18.39 -11.01 -18.07
N VAL A 344 -19.52 -11.18 -18.76
CA VAL A 344 -20.86 -11.14 -18.15
C VAL A 344 -21.06 -12.32 -17.20
N VAL A 345 -20.61 -13.52 -17.60
CA VAL A 345 -20.64 -14.72 -16.74
C VAL A 345 -19.78 -14.51 -15.49
N LEU A 346 -18.57 -13.96 -15.64
CA LEU A 346 -17.68 -13.64 -14.53
C LEU A 346 -18.31 -12.66 -13.54
N VAL A 347 -18.97 -11.60 -14.04
CA VAL A 347 -19.70 -10.65 -13.19
C VAL A 347 -20.85 -11.35 -12.46
N GLY A 348 -21.60 -12.22 -13.13
CA GLY A 348 -22.66 -13.01 -12.50
C GLY A 348 -22.15 -13.89 -11.36
N VAL A 349 -21.03 -14.60 -11.58
CA VAL A 349 -20.38 -15.39 -10.53
C VAL A 349 -19.87 -14.51 -9.39
N LEU A 350 -19.28 -13.35 -9.69
CA LEU A 350 -18.83 -12.40 -8.69
C LEU A 350 -19.99 -11.94 -7.80
N VAL A 351 -21.14 -11.58 -8.37
CA VAL A 351 -22.32 -11.18 -7.59
C VAL A 351 -22.80 -12.30 -6.67
N VAL A 352 -22.81 -13.55 -7.14
CA VAL A 352 -23.17 -14.72 -6.33
C VAL A 352 -22.17 -14.93 -5.20
N MET A 353 -20.86 -14.80 -5.47
CA MET A 353 -19.82 -14.92 -4.46
C MET A 353 -19.95 -13.83 -3.39
N VAL A 354 -20.21 -12.58 -3.79
CA VAL A 354 -20.39 -11.45 -2.88
C VAL A 354 -21.64 -11.64 -2.02
N LEU A 355 -22.75 -12.14 -2.60
CA LEU A 355 -23.95 -12.52 -1.84
C LEU A 355 -23.62 -13.58 -0.79
N GLY A 356 -22.87 -14.61 -1.17
CA GLY A 356 -22.42 -15.67 -0.27
C GLY A 356 -21.57 -15.14 0.88
N PHE A 357 -20.55 -14.33 0.56
CA PHE A 357 -19.67 -13.71 1.54
C PHE A 357 -20.42 -12.78 2.50
N THR A 358 -21.37 -11.99 1.97
CA THR A 358 -22.25 -11.11 2.77
C THR A 358 -23.05 -11.91 3.80
N GLY A 359 -23.62 -13.05 3.40
CA GLY A 359 -24.32 -13.95 4.33
C GLY A 359 -23.40 -14.57 5.39
N VAL A 360 -22.17 -14.95 5.03
CA VAL A 360 -21.16 -15.41 6.01
C VAL A 360 -20.82 -14.31 7.00
N ALA A 361 -20.54 -13.09 6.53
CA ALA A 361 -20.25 -11.94 7.38
C ALA A 361 -21.41 -11.67 8.35
N GLN A 362 -22.66 -11.67 7.88
CA GLN A 362 -23.82 -11.55 8.77
C GLN A 362 -23.90 -12.68 9.80
N GLY A 363 -23.67 -13.93 9.41
CA GLY A 363 -23.67 -15.07 10.33
C GLY A 363 -22.60 -14.95 11.42
N VAL A 364 -21.39 -14.50 11.05
CA VAL A 364 -20.30 -14.22 11.99
C VAL A 364 -20.68 -13.06 12.92
N GLY A 365 -21.21 -11.97 12.37
CA GLY A 365 -21.66 -10.81 13.12
C GLY A 365 -22.79 -11.12 14.10
N GLN A 366 -23.74 -11.98 13.74
CA GLN A 366 -24.80 -12.46 14.64
C GLN A 366 -24.24 -13.27 15.81
N ARG A 367 -23.26 -14.14 15.57
CA ARG A 367 -22.61 -14.93 16.64
C ARG A 367 -21.83 -14.07 17.62
N LEU A 368 -21.16 -13.02 17.14
CA LEU A 368 -20.45 -12.08 18.01
C LEU A 368 -21.41 -11.12 18.72
N GLY A 369 -22.40 -10.60 17.99
CA GLY A 369 -23.40 -9.66 18.49
C GLY A 369 -24.35 -10.26 19.53
N GLY A 370 -24.63 -11.56 19.46
CA GLY A 370 -25.49 -12.26 20.43
C GLY A 370 -24.96 -12.28 21.87
N ARG A 371 -23.66 -12.02 22.09
CA ARG A 371 -23.06 -11.90 23.43
C ARG A 371 -23.22 -10.51 24.06
N VAL A 372 -23.63 -9.51 23.27
CA VAL A 372 -23.72 -8.11 23.68
C VAL A 372 -25.11 -7.57 23.32
N GLY A 373 -26.10 -7.89 24.17
CA GLY A 373 -27.44 -7.27 24.21
C GLY A 373 -28.35 -7.52 23.01
N GLN A 374 -29.42 -8.30 23.21
CA GLN A 374 -30.53 -8.50 22.26
C GLN A 374 -31.40 -7.22 22.10
N GLY A 375 -30.85 -6.16 21.52
CA GLY A 375 -31.61 -4.98 21.15
C GLY A 375 -31.44 -4.68 19.67
N HIS A 376 -32.44 -5.02 18.84
CA HIS A 376 -32.74 -4.52 17.48
C HIS A 376 -31.58 -4.00 16.59
N ARG A 377 -30.39 -4.60 16.66
CA ARG A 377 -29.27 -4.17 15.81
C ARG A 377 -29.65 -4.43 14.35
N SER A 378 -29.64 -3.37 13.55
CA SER A 378 -29.96 -3.46 12.13
C SER A 378 -29.03 -4.47 11.45
N ALA A 379 -29.56 -5.20 10.47
CA ALA A 379 -28.82 -6.20 9.70
C ALA A 379 -27.51 -5.65 9.09
N PHE A 380 -27.48 -4.33 8.88
CA PHE A 380 -26.33 -3.54 8.46
C PHE A 380 -25.21 -3.53 9.51
N VAL A 381 -25.50 -3.24 10.79
CA VAL A 381 -24.50 -3.20 11.87
C VAL A 381 -23.89 -4.58 12.09
N LEU A 382 -24.71 -5.63 12.04
CA LEU A 382 -24.23 -7.01 12.18
C LEU A 382 -23.33 -7.42 11.01
N PHE A 383 -23.66 -6.99 9.79
CA PHE A 383 -22.80 -7.21 8.62
C PHE A 383 -21.44 -6.52 8.77
N TRP A 384 -21.41 -5.22 9.09
CA TRP A 384 -20.14 -4.50 9.25
C TRP A 384 -19.29 -5.05 10.39
N LEU A 385 -19.92 -5.47 11.50
CA LEU A 385 -19.22 -6.15 12.59
C LEU A 385 -18.61 -7.49 12.14
N GLY A 386 -19.37 -8.28 11.39
CA GLY A 386 -18.89 -9.53 10.82
C GLY A 386 -17.78 -9.33 9.79
N LEU A 387 -17.92 -8.34 8.91
CA LEU A 387 -16.92 -7.97 7.92
C LEU A 387 -15.61 -7.54 8.58
N ALA A 388 -15.68 -6.66 9.58
CA ALA A 388 -14.53 -6.25 10.38
C ALA A 388 -13.86 -7.47 11.03
N THR A 389 -14.65 -8.39 11.59
CA THR A 389 -14.13 -9.62 12.21
C THR A 389 -13.40 -10.51 11.20
N VAL A 390 -13.98 -10.71 10.02
CA VAL A 390 -13.39 -11.55 8.97
C VAL A 390 -12.11 -10.93 8.39
N MET A 391 -12.05 -9.60 8.27
CA MET A 391 -10.88 -8.89 7.73
C MET A 391 -9.83 -8.49 8.78
N THR A 392 -10.12 -8.64 10.07
CA THR A 392 -9.15 -8.32 11.14
C THR A 392 -7.83 -9.08 10.99
N PRO A 393 -7.81 -10.41 10.73
CA PRO A 393 -6.55 -11.16 10.64
C PRO A 393 -5.68 -10.73 9.46
N THR A 394 -6.28 -10.40 8.31
CA THR A 394 -5.55 -9.93 7.13
C THR A 394 -4.98 -8.53 7.34
N SER A 395 -5.78 -7.59 7.84
CA SER A 395 -5.29 -6.23 8.17
C SER A 395 -4.19 -6.25 9.23
N PHE A 396 -4.29 -7.12 10.24
CA PHE A 396 -3.30 -7.18 11.30
C PHE A 396 -1.97 -7.78 10.83
N GLY A 397 -2.00 -8.73 9.88
CA GLY A 397 -0.80 -9.26 9.22
C GLY A 397 -0.03 -8.18 8.45
N GLU A 398 -0.72 -7.27 7.77
CA GLU A 398 -0.11 -6.16 7.05
C GLU A 398 0.47 -5.09 7.98
N VAL A 399 -0.25 -4.76 9.08
CA VAL A 399 0.23 -3.81 10.10
C VAL A 399 1.49 -4.33 10.80
N LEU A 400 1.52 -5.60 11.22
CA LEU A 400 2.73 -6.24 11.75
C LEU A 400 3.84 -6.33 10.71
N GLY A 401 3.42 -6.55 9.47
CA GLY A 401 4.23 -6.50 8.29
C GLY A 401 4.80 -5.12 8.01
N LEU A 402 4.54 -4.07 8.82
CA LEU A 402 5.13 -2.73 8.77
C LEU A 402 6.38 -2.58 9.66
N ILE A 403 6.58 -3.46 10.64
CA ILE A 403 7.74 -3.42 11.54
C ILE A 403 8.93 -4.08 10.83
N PRO A 404 10.02 -3.36 10.50
CA PRO A 404 11.22 -3.99 9.95
C PRO A 404 11.93 -4.85 11.02
N GLY A 405 12.36 -6.06 10.67
CA GLY A 405 13.08 -6.98 11.56
C GLY A 405 12.60 -8.44 11.46
N PRO A 406 13.06 -9.33 12.36
CA PRO A 406 12.69 -10.75 12.38
C PRO A 406 11.18 -10.98 12.63
N VAL A 407 10.47 -9.95 13.09
CA VAL A 407 9.01 -9.91 13.24
C VAL A 407 8.30 -10.06 11.88
N GLY A 408 8.96 -9.74 10.76
CA GLY A 408 8.42 -9.93 9.42
C GLY A 408 8.04 -11.37 9.10
N PHE A 409 8.75 -12.37 9.66
CA PHE A 409 8.38 -13.78 9.50
C PHE A 409 7.01 -14.10 10.13
N PHE A 410 6.76 -13.56 11.33
CA PHE A 410 5.47 -13.72 12.01
C PHE A 410 4.35 -12.98 11.28
N ALA A 411 4.64 -11.81 10.70
CA ALA A 411 3.69 -11.06 9.89
C ALA A 411 3.24 -11.86 8.65
N VAL A 412 4.18 -12.50 7.95
CA VAL A 412 3.88 -13.36 6.79
C VAL A 412 3.02 -14.57 7.21
N MET A 413 3.37 -15.26 8.30
CA MET A 413 2.55 -16.37 8.81
C MET A 413 1.12 -15.92 9.13
N LEU A 414 0.96 -14.75 9.75
CA LEU A 414 -0.35 -14.22 10.12
C LEU A 414 -1.15 -13.78 8.89
N GLY A 415 -0.47 -13.21 7.89
CA GLY A 415 -1.06 -12.90 6.58
C GLY A 415 -1.57 -14.15 5.87
N ILE A 416 -0.82 -15.26 5.89
CA ILE A 416 -1.26 -16.55 5.34
C ILE A 416 -2.50 -17.06 6.07
N ILE A 417 -2.51 -17.00 7.41
CA ILE A 417 -3.69 -17.41 8.20
C ILE A 417 -4.90 -16.54 7.84
N GLY A 418 -4.72 -15.23 7.74
CA GLY A 418 -5.79 -14.31 7.33
C GLY A 418 -6.31 -14.63 5.93
N PHE A 419 -5.41 -14.87 4.97
CA PHE A 419 -5.77 -15.26 3.61
C PHE A 419 -6.58 -16.57 3.59
N VAL A 420 -6.16 -17.57 4.37
CA VAL A 420 -6.89 -18.86 4.47
C VAL A 420 -8.27 -18.65 5.08
N VAL A 421 -8.40 -17.86 6.15
CA VAL A 421 -9.69 -17.54 6.78
C VAL A 421 -10.61 -16.84 5.78
N GLU A 422 -10.10 -15.88 5.03
CA GLU A 422 -10.86 -15.18 4.01
C GLU A 422 -11.27 -16.11 2.87
N TYR A 423 -10.36 -16.94 2.35
CA TYR A 423 -10.66 -17.93 1.33
C TYR A 423 -11.76 -18.91 1.79
N VAL A 424 -11.70 -19.38 3.04
CA VAL A 424 -12.73 -20.23 3.64
C VAL A 424 -14.07 -19.50 3.74
N ALA A 425 -14.08 -18.20 4.04
CA ALA A 425 -15.31 -17.42 4.07
C ALA A 425 -15.95 -17.30 2.67
N TRP A 426 -15.15 -17.02 1.63
CA TRP A 426 -15.61 -16.96 0.24
C TRP A 426 -16.15 -18.30 -0.26
N THR A 427 -15.42 -19.39 0.00
CA THR A 427 -15.84 -20.75 -0.42
C THR A 427 -17.11 -21.19 0.31
N THR A 428 -17.18 -21.01 1.63
CA THR A 428 -18.35 -21.36 2.43
C THR A 428 -19.58 -20.54 2.03
N GLY A 429 -19.40 -19.26 1.72
CA GLY A 429 -20.46 -18.39 1.23
C GLY A 429 -21.04 -18.86 -0.10
N LEU A 430 -20.18 -19.19 -1.07
CA LEU A 430 -20.60 -19.74 -2.35
C LEU A 430 -21.38 -21.05 -2.20
N GLY A 431 -20.86 -21.98 -1.40
CA GLY A 431 -21.51 -23.27 -1.19
C GLY A 431 -22.85 -23.17 -0.47
N ALA A 432 -23.00 -22.22 0.46
CA ALA A 432 -24.28 -21.94 1.09
C ALA A 432 -25.33 -21.37 0.11
N VAL A 433 -24.93 -20.55 -0.87
CA VAL A 433 -25.84 -20.09 -1.92
C VAL A 433 -26.30 -21.26 -2.81
N ILE A 434 -25.38 -22.15 -3.19
CA ILE A 434 -25.69 -23.35 -3.98
C ILE A 434 -26.64 -24.26 -3.20
N LEU A 435 -26.34 -24.53 -1.92
CA LEU A 435 -27.18 -25.35 -1.06
C LEU A 435 -28.57 -24.75 -0.82
N ASN A 436 -28.71 -23.43 -0.74
CA ASN A 436 -30.02 -22.80 -0.62
C ASN A 436 -30.84 -22.85 -1.92
N ARG A 437 -30.18 -23.00 -3.07
CA ARG A 437 -30.85 -23.13 -4.38
C ARG A 437 -31.28 -24.57 -4.68
N PHE A 438 -30.44 -25.54 -4.32
CA PHE A 438 -30.63 -26.95 -4.70
C PHE A 438 -30.97 -27.89 -3.53
N GLY A 439 -30.69 -27.48 -2.30
CA GLY A 439 -31.07 -28.21 -1.09
C GLY A 439 -32.43 -27.72 -0.59
N GLY A 440 -33.36 -28.65 -0.36
CA GLY A 440 -34.56 -28.38 0.41
C GLY A 440 -34.23 -27.80 1.79
N GLU A 441 -35.22 -27.18 2.43
CA GLU A 441 -35.07 -26.54 3.74
C GLU A 441 -34.21 -27.40 4.68
N PRO A 442 -33.25 -26.79 5.41
CA PRO A 442 -32.40 -27.52 6.34
C PRO A 442 -33.31 -28.32 7.24
N ALA A 443 -33.24 -29.66 7.14
CA ALA A 443 -34.15 -30.61 7.75
C ALA A 443 -34.61 -30.07 9.10
N ALA A 444 -35.82 -29.49 9.10
CA ALA A 444 -36.38 -28.89 10.28
C ALA A 444 -36.46 -30.01 11.29
N VAL A 445 -35.55 -29.95 12.27
CA VAL A 445 -35.49 -30.74 13.49
C VAL A 445 -36.21 -32.07 13.37
N ALA A 446 -35.48 -33.15 13.06
CA ALA A 446 -35.97 -34.53 13.13
C ALA A 446 -36.33 -34.99 14.58
N GLY A 447 -36.76 -34.05 15.43
CA GLY A 447 -37.15 -34.21 16.82
C GLY A 447 -37.87 -32.98 17.41
N ALA A 448 -38.27 -31.97 16.62
CA ALA A 448 -39.19 -30.96 17.14
C ALA A 448 -40.60 -31.56 17.05
N PRO A 449 -41.33 -31.68 18.18
CA PRO A 449 -42.73 -32.04 18.10
C PRO A 449 -43.44 -31.04 17.18
N PRO A 450 -44.41 -31.50 16.36
CA PRO A 450 -45.19 -30.61 15.51
C PRO A 450 -45.73 -29.45 16.37
N PRO A 451 -45.79 -28.21 15.83
CA PRO A 451 -46.43 -27.12 16.54
C PRO A 451 -47.80 -27.60 17.01
N PRO A 452 -48.19 -27.38 18.28
CA PRO A 452 -49.50 -27.75 18.75
C PRO A 452 -50.52 -27.16 17.77
N ILE A 453 -51.34 -28.04 17.19
CA ILE A 453 -52.48 -27.65 16.36
C ILE A 453 -53.24 -26.62 17.21
N PRO A 454 -53.52 -25.41 16.70
CA PRO A 454 -54.42 -24.50 17.40
C PRO A 454 -55.71 -25.27 17.62
N GLU A 455 -56.04 -25.57 18.87
CA GLU A 455 -57.34 -26.12 19.20
C GLU A 455 -58.39 -25.21 18.55
N PRO A 456 -59.34 -25.75 17.76
CA PRO A 456 -60.45 -24.94 17.30
C PRO A 456 -61.07 -24.29 18.55
N PRO A 457 -61.42 -23.00 18.53
CA PRO A 457 -62.02 -22.34 19.68
C PRO A 457 -63.16 -23.25 20.14
N ALA A 458 -63.07 -23.71 21.40
CA ALA A 458 -64.07 -24.55 22.01
C ALA A 458 -65.43 -23.92 21.69
N GLY A 459 -66.27 -24.70 21.02
CA GLY A 459 -67.59 -24.25 20.60
C GLY A 459 -68.27 -23.54 21.76
N THR A 460 -68.92 -22.42 21.46
CA THR A 460 -69.88 -21.78 22.35
C THR A 460 -70.67 -22.85 23.10
N PRO A 461 -70.75 -22.78 24.45
CA PRO A 461 -71.54 -23.74 25.22
C PRO A 461 -72.94 -23.85 24.63
N PRO A 462 -73.53 -25.06 24.53
CA PRO A 462 -74.91 -25.19 24.11
C PRO A 462 -75.79 -24.33 25.03
N PRO A 463 -76.80 -23.62 24.47
CA PRO A 463 -77.71 -22.83 25.28
C PRO A 463 -78.37 -23.72 26.34
N PRO A 464 -78.57 -23.21 27.56
CA PRO A 464 -79.22 -23.98 28.63
C PRO A 464 -80.61 -24.44 28.18
N PRO A 465 -81.05 -25.66 28.57
CA PRO A 465 -82.37 -26.16 28.21
C PRO A 465 -83.47 -25.22 28.72
N ASP A 466 -84.43 -24.92 27.84
CA ASP A 466 -85.61 -24.13 28.14
C ASP A 466 -86.32 -24.69 29.37
N LEU A 467 -86.23 -23.96 30.48
CA LEU A 467 -87.06 -24.23 31.65
C LEU A 467 -88.52 -23.94 31.27
N PRO A 468 -89.47 -24.81 31.63
CA PRO A 468 -90.88 -24.59 31.32
C PRO A 468 -91.36 -23.31 31.98
N LEU A 469 -92.07 -22.52 31.17
CA LEU A 469 -92.75 -21.26 31.48
C LEU A 469 -93.37 -21.27 32.89
N THR A 470 -92.82 -20.50 33.82
CA THR A 470 -93.60 -20.00 34.96
C THR A 470 -94.56 -18.95 34.43
N GLU A 471 -95.84 -19.29 34.47
CA GLU A 471 -96.99 -18.44 34.18
C GLU A 471 -96.84 -17.06 34.84
N PRO A 472 -97.13 -15.96 34.14
CA PRO A 472 -97.34 -14.68 34.80
C PRO A 472 -98.65 -14.72 35.61
N PRO A 473 -98.67 -14.22 36.86
CA PRO A 473 -99.91 -14.13 37.64
C PRO A 473 -100.90 -13.14 36.98
N PRO A 474 -102.22 -13.36 37.14
CA PRO A 474 -103.24 -12.61 36.41
C PRO A 474 -103.27 -11.14 36.85
N SER A 475 -103.00 -10.23 35.91
CA SER A 475 -103.32 -8.82 36.10
C SER A 475 -104.83 -8.65 36.04
N ALA A 476 -105.38 -8.32 37.21
CA ALA A 476 -106.77 -8.02 37.42
C ALA A 476 -107.28 -6.91 36.49
N SER A 477 -108.53 -7.09 36.12
CA SER A 477 -109.46 -6.10 35.59
C SER A 477 -109.52 -4.81 36.43
N ASP A 478 -109.42 -3.67 35.75
CA ASP A 478 -110.31 -2.52 35.97
C ASP A 478 -110.23 -1.68 34.69
N GLY A 479 -111.29 -1.35 33.94
CA GLY A 479 -112.66 -1.14 34.38
C GLY A 479 -112.83 0.31 34.84
N ARG A 480 -113.62 1.08 34.08
CA ARG A 480 -114.16 2.42 34.41
C ARG A 480 -113.20 3.61 34.21
N VAL A 481 -113.62 4.76 33.67
CA VAL A 481 -114.89 5.27 33.12
C VAL A 481 -114.52 6.42 32.18
#